data_AF-A0A4Y8YA94-F1
#
_entry.id   AF-A0A4Y8YA94-F1
#
_cell.length_a   1.000
_cell.length_b   1.000
_cell.length_c   1.000
_cell.angle_alpha   90.00
_cell.angle_beta   90.00
_cell.angle_gamma   90.00
#
_symmetry.space_group_name_H-M   'P 1'
#
loop_
_entity.id
_entity.type
_entity.pdbx_description
1 polymer ?
#
loop_
_entity_poly.entity_id
_entity_poly.type
_entity_poly.pdbx_seq_one_letter_code
_entity_poly.pdbx_strand_id
1 'polypeptide(L)'
;MTQPLAVGDVIHGFAHGAFGRDHYRCVRVEAVGSDWVVARDPDDDAHGPDFSTGRRALELIRQARDEGHKTAYGETTEACPAEAN
;
A
#
# COMPACT_ATOMS: atom_id res chain seq x y z
N MET A 1 10.06 -9.39 -11.95
CA MET A 1 10.05 -10.27 -10.75
C MET A 1 9.61 -9.39 -9.61
N THR A 2 8.47 -9.69 -8.99
CA THR A 2 7.86 -8.86 -7.94
C THR A 2 8.74 -8.90 -6.69
N GLN A 3 9.27 -7.76 -6.26
CA GLN A 3 10.16 -7.69 -5.09
C GLN A 3 9.34 -8.01 -3.81
N PRO A 4 9.92 -8.73 -2.82
CA PRO A 4 9.26 -8.91 -1.54
C PRO A 4 8.91 -7.56 -0.90
N LEU A 5 7.77 -7.52 -0.21
CA LEU A 5 7.34 -6.37 0.57
C LEU A 5 8.31 -6.16 1.74
N ALA A 6 8.67 -4.90 1.96
CA ALA A 6 9.51 -4.48 3.06
C ALA A 6 8.79 -3.42 3.90
N VAL A 7 9.20 -3.33 5.17
CA VAL A 7 8.78 -2.21 6.03
C VAL A 7 9.25 -0.90 5.41
N GLY A 8 8.36 0.08 5.35
CA GLY A 8 8.57 1.37 4.73
C GLY A 8 8.10 1.48 3.28
N ASP A 9 7.70 0.37 2.65
CA ASP A 9 7.11 0.40 1.31
C ASP A 9 5.78 1.18 1.33
N VAL A 10 5.57 2.01 0.32
CA VAL A 10 4.30 2.72 0.12
C VAL A 10 3.44 1.90 -0.84
N ILE A 11 2.24 1.56 -0.40
CA ILE A 11 1.23 0.90 -1.21
C ILE A 11 0.25 1.96 -1.67
N HIS A 12 0.11 2.09 -2.98
CA HIS A 12 -0.69 3.15 -3.57
C HIS A 12 -2.17 2.76 -3.70
N GLY A 13 -3.04 3.64 -3.18
CA GLY A 13 -4.49 3.59 -3.39
C GLY A 13 -5.16 2.32 -2.87
N PHE A 14 -6.13 1.81 -3.64
CA PHE A 14 -7.03 0.73 -3.24
C PHE A 14 -6.36 -0.62 -2.98
N ALA A 15 -5.09 -0.82 -3.34
CA ALA A 15 -4.40 -2.11 -3.29
C ALA A 15 -5.25 -3.27 -3.85
N HIS A 16 -6.06 -2.99 -4.88
CA HIS A 16 -7.09 -3.89 -5.43
C HIS A 16 -8.09 -4.48 -4.41
N GLY A 17 -8.33 -3.79 -3.30
CA GLY A 17 -9.25 -4.19 -2.23
C GLY A 17 -8.60 -5.10 -1.18
N ALA A 18 -7.27 -5.23 -1.19
CA ALA A 18 -6.55 -6.07 -0.23
C ALA A 18 -6.69 -5.58 1.22
N PHE A 19 -6.92 -4.28 1.43
CA PHE A 19 -7.15 -3.69 2.76
C PHE A 19 -8.62 -3.35 3.04
N GLY A 20 -9.55 -3.71 2.15
CA GLY A 20 -10.98 -3.41 2.29
C GLY A 20 -11.49 -2.34 1.32
N ARG A 21 -12.81 -2.12 1.33
CA ARG A 21 -13.52 -1.36 0.27
C ARG A 21 -13.40 0.17 0.38
N ASP A 22 -12.96 0.67 1.53
CA ASP A 22 -12.94 2.10 1.86
C ASP A 22 -11.52 2.72 1.86
N HIS A 23 -10.49 1.92 1.56
CA HIS A 23 -9.11 2.42 1.51
C HIS A 23 -8.80 3.04 0.15
N TYR A 24 -8.93 4.36 0.04
CA TYR A 24 -8.58 5.10 -1.18
C TYR A 24 -7.23 5.82 -1.10
N ARG A 25 -6.57 5.76 0.06
CA ARG A 25 -5.34 6.51 0.36
C ARG A 25 -4.10 5.64 0.24
N CYS A 26 -2.94 6.29 0.17
CA CYS A 26 -1.67 5.60 0.26
C CYS A 26 -1.43 5.14 1.69
N VAL A 27 -0.92 3.93 1.84
CA VAL A 27 -0.56 3.38 3.15
C VAL A 27 0.89 2.96 3.13
N ARG A 28 1.58 3.13 4.25
CA ARG A 28 2.96 2.73 4.44
C ARG A 28 3.02 1.43 5.23
N VAL A 29 3.77 0.46 4.73
CA VAL A 29 3.96 -0.83 5.40
C VAL A 29 4.74 -0.61 6.70
N GLU A 30 4.13 -0.95 7.83
CA GLU A 30 4.77 -0.92 9.15
C GLU A 30 5.38 -2.28 9.51
N ALA A 31 4.75 -3.37 9.11
CA ALA A 31 5.23 -4.73 9.38
C ALA A 31 4.80 -5.69 8.27
N VAL A 32 5.65 -6.69 8.01
CA VAL A 32 5.40 -7.73 7.00
C VAL A 32 5.77 -9.09 7.56
N GLY A 33 4.91 -10.06 7.32
CA GLY A 33 5.15 -11.47 7.57
C GLY A 33 5.16 -12.28 6.28
N SER A 34 5.35 -13.59 6.41
CA SER A 34 5.38 -14.52 5.29
C SER A 34 4.04 -14.56 4.51
N ASP A 35 2.93 -14.33 5.21
CA ASP A 35 1.56 -14.42 4.69
C ASP A 35 0.65 -13.27 5.13
N TRP A 36 1.19 -12.24 5.77
CA TRP A 36 0.44 -11.08 6.24
C TRP A 36 1.23 -9.77 6.11
N VAL A 37 0.53 -8.65 6.16
CA VAL A 37 1.12 -7.31 6.13
C VAL A 37 0.26 -6.34 6.93
N VAL A 38 0.93 -5.43 7.63
CA VAL A 38 0.35 -4.32 8.37
C VAL A 38 0.80 -3.03 7.70
N ALA A 39 -0.14 -2.17 7.35
CA ALA A 39 0.13 -0.86 6.79
C ALA A 39 -0.64 0.22 7.57
N ARG A 40 -0.19 1.47 7.49
CA ARG A 40 -0.89 2.60 8.10
C ARG A 40 -0.87 3.78 7.14
N ASP A 41 -1.96 4.52 7.09
CA ASP A 41 -2.01 5.82 6.45
C ASP A 41 -1.17 6.82 7.29
N PRO A 42 -0.05 7.36 6.77
CA PRO A 42 0.76 8.33 7.49
C PRO A 42 0.04 9.67 7.71
N ASP A 43 -1.00 9.97 6.93
CA ASP A 43 -1.79 11.21 7.01
C ASP A 43 -3.05 11.06 7.89
N ASP A 44 -3.35 9.85 8.38
CA ASP A 44 -4.56 9.56 9.16
C ASP A 44 -4.27 8.77 10.44
N ASP A 45 -3.82 9.48 11.47
CA ASP A 45 -3.65 8.94 12.83
C ASP A 45 -4.97 8.50 13.49
N ALA A 46 -6.13 8.87 12.94
CA ALA A 46 -7.43 8.48 13.50
C ALA A 46 -7.86 7.07 13.08
N HIS A 47 -7.34 6.57 11.95
CA HIS A 47 -7.56 5.19 11.52
C HIS A 47 -6.48 4.28 12.10
N GLY A 48 -6.92 3.15 12.66
CA GLY A 48 -6.01 2.10 13.11
C GLY A 48 -5.23 1.49 11.94
N PRO A 49 -4.19 0.71 12.21
CA PRO A 49 -3.41 0.06 11.16
C PRO A 49 -4.27 -0.93 10.36
N ASP A 50 -4.08 -0.92 9.06
CA ASP A 50 -4.67 -1.84 8.12
C ASP A 50 -3.94 -3.17 8.13
N PHE A 51 -4.71 -4.23 8.30
CA PHE A 51 -4.19 -5.59 8.31
C PHE A 51 -4.72 -6.36 7.12
N SER A 52 -3.80 -6.96 6.37
CA SER A 52 -4.13 -7.87 5.28
C SER A 52 -3.38 -9.18 5.41
N THR A 53 -4.02 -10.27 5.01
CA THR A 53 -3.53 -11.64 5.18
C THR A 53 -3.91 -12.49 3.97
N GLY A 54 -3.05 -13.44 3.64
CA GLY A 54 -3.22 -14.40 2.56
C GLY A 54 -2.39 -14.07 1.33
N ARG A 55 -1.96 -15.12 0.62
CA ARG A 55 -1.06 -15.02 -0.54
C ARG A 55 -1.63 -14.11 -1.63
N ARG A 56 -2.93 -14.24 -1.92
CA ARG A 56 -3.59 -13.43 -2.95
C ARG A 56 -3.60 -11.95 -2.61
N ALA A 57 -3.84 -11.60 -1.35
CA ALA A 57 -3.82 -10.21 -0.92
C ALA A 57 -2.40 -9.63 -1.02
N LEU A 58 -1.38 -10.39 -0.58
CA LEU A 58 0.02 -9.98 -0.72
C LEU A 58 0.45 -9.80 -2.18
N GLU A 59 -0.01 -10.64 -3.10
CA GLU A 59 0.25 -10.47 -4.54
C GLU A 59 -0.35 -9.17 -5.07
N LEU A 60 -1.60 -8.85 -4.69
CA LEU A 60 -2.26 -7.60 -5.06
C LEU A 60 -1.54 -6.38 -4.47
N ILE A 61 -1.08 -6.46 -3.23
CA ILE A 61 -0.36 -5.38 -2.55
C ILE A 61 1.00 -5.14 -3.22
N ARG A 62 1.72 -6.22 -3.58
CA ARG A 62 2.96 -6.11 -4.35
C ARG A 62 2.72 -5.48 -5.71
N GLN A 63 1.67 -5.89 -6.41
CA GLN A 63 1.28 -5.30 -7.69
C GLN A 63 0.95 -3.81 -7.54
N ALA A 64 0.19 -3.41 -6.52
CA ALA A 64 -0.16 -2.00 -6.29
C ALA A 64 1.05 -1.14 -5.92
N ARG A 65 2.05 -1.71 -5.23
CA ARG A 65 3.34 -1.07 -5.00
C ARG A 65 4.12 -0.88 -6.31
N ASP A 66 4.26 -1.95 -7.10
CA ASP A 66 5.03 -1.95 -8.36
C ASP A 66 4.37 -1.12 -9.47
N GLU A 67 3.04 -1.04 -9.51
CA GLU A 67 2.33 -0.24 -10.51
C GLU A 67 2.54 1.26 -10.28
N GLY A 68 2.81 1.70 -9.04
CA GLY A 68 2.77 3.11 -8.68
C GLY A 68 1.36 3.69 -8.84
N HIS A 69 1.15 4.94 -8.42
CA HIS A 69 -0.12 5.63 -8.67
C HIS A 69 -0.28 5.91 -10.18
N LYS A 70 -0.81 4.93 -10.93
CA LYS A 70 -1.25 5.15 -12.31
C LYS A 70 -2.60 5.84 -12.25
N THR A 71 -2.60 7.16 -12.38
CA THR A 71 -3.83 7.87 -12.75
C THR A 71 -4.33 7.30 -14.09
N ALA A 72 -5.64 7.39 -14.35
CA ALA A 72 -6.25 6.92 -15.61
C ALA A 72 -5.67 7.57 -16.89
N TYR A 73 -4.73 8.50 -16.74
CA TYR A 73 -4.08 9.27 -17.81
C TYR A 73 -2.62 8.87 -18.10
N GLY A 74 -2.07 7.83 -17.47
CA GLY A 74 -0.75 7.31 -17.83
C GLY A 74 0.44 8.19 -17.40
N GLU A 75 0.21 9.20 -16.56
CA GLU A 75 1.28 9.92 -15.88
C GLU A 75 1.57 9.24 -14.53
N THR A 76 2.80 8.75 -14.40
CA THR A 76 3.40 8.33 -13.13
C THR A 76 3.66 9.60 -12.33
N THR A 77 2.65 10.12 -11.63
CA THR A 77 2.87 11.25 -10.73
C THR A 77 3.68 10.76 -9.55
N GLU A 78 4.89 11.28 -9.43
CA GLU A 78 5.71 11.17 -8.24
C GLU A 78 4.88 11.57 -7.01
N ALA A 79 5.08 10.80 -5.95
CA ALA A 79 4.77 11.10 -4.57
C ALA A 79 3.28 11.12 -4.16
N CYS A 80 2.83 9.99 -3.59
CA CYS A 80 2.29 10.12 -2.24
C CYS A 80 3.37 10.80 -1.40
N PRO A 81 3.06 11.88 -0.65
CA PRO A 81 4.06 12.77 -0.09
C PRO A 81 4.99 11.96 0.80
N ALA A 82 6.13 11.58 0.25
CA ALA A 82 7.30 11.33 1.05
C ALA A 82 7.67 12.72 1.55
N GLU A 83 7.58 12.92 2.87
CA GLU A 83 8.10 14.06 3.61
C GLU A 83 7.15 15.26 3.77
N ALA A 84 6.29 15.21 4.79
CA ALA A 84 6.08 16.38 5.63
C ALA A 84 6.91 16.15 6.91
N ASN A 85 7.89 17.02 7.13
CA ASN A 85 8.73 17.10 8.33
C ASN A 85 7.91 17.24 9.62
#